data_AF-W2XQA4-F1
#
_entry.id   AF-W2XQA4-F1
#
_cell.length_a   1.000
_cell.length_b   1.000
_cell.length_c   1.000
_cell.angle_alpha   90.00
_cell.angle_beta   90.00
_cell.angle_gamma   90.00
#
_symmetry.space_group_name_H-M   'P 1'
#
loop_
_entity.id
_entity.type
_entity.pdbx_description
1 polymer ?
#
loop_
_entity_poly.entity_id
_entity_poly.type
_entity_poly.pdbx_seq_one_letter_code
_entity_poly.pdbx_strand_id
1 'polypeptide(L)'
;MATLPKGSIEKLLREVVGDDVPISKETIDWVNECAGELLRVIGLEANTIAENASKKENYRISQEHAMAALENLGMQRYAQEIQELQGSMALESQKMKERIASRKAAAKTTSRDELLAEQTALFKQASLKASREGW
;
A
#
# COMPACT_ATOMS: atom_id res chain seq x y z
N MET A 1 3.70 7.39 21.16
CA MET A 1 3.50 8.18 19.93
C MET A 1 4.08 7.39 18.77
N ALA A 2 3.39 7.35 17.63
CA ALA A 2 3.96 6.75 16.43
C ALA A 2 5.23 7.54 16.07
N THR A 3 6.37 6.87 16.00
CA THR A 3 7.65 7.49 15.68
C THR A 3 8.04 7.04 14.28
N LEU A 4 8.23 8.00 13.38
CA LEU A 4 8.81 7.69 12.07
C LEU A 4 10.31 7.42 12.26
N PRO A 5 10.90 6.47 11.50
CA PRO A 5 12.34 6.25 11.56
C PRO A 5 13.09 7.54 11.23
N LYS A 6 14.05 7.94 12.07
CA LYS A 6 14.80 9.20 11.92
C LYS A 6 15.48 9.32 10.55
N GLY A 7 16.06 8.21 10.05
CA GLY A 7 16.66 8.19 8.72
C GLY A 7 15.67 8.43 7.58
N SER A 8 14.41 8.02 7.73
CA SER A 8 13.36 8.30 6.74
C SER A 8 12.98 9.79 6.74
N ILE A 9 12.89 10.40 7.93
CA ILE A 9 12.64 11.84 8.06
C ILE A 9 13.79 12.63 7.43
N GLU A 10 15.03 12.28 7.76
CA GLU A 10 16.22 12.94 7.20
C GLU A 10 16.24 12.87 5.67
N LYS A 11 15.94 11.69 5.09
CA LYS A 11 15.84 11.51 3.65
C LYS A 11 14.76 12.41 3.03
N LEU A 12 13.57 12.47 3.61
CA LEU A 12 12.49 13.34 3.13
C LEU A 12 12.86 14.82 3.21
N LEU A 13 13.51 15.23 4.30
CA LEU A 13 13.99 16.61 4.46
C LEU A 13 15.02 16.94 3.38
N ARG A 14 15.97 16.04 3.09
CA ARG A 14 16.96 16.21 2.00
C ARG A 14 16.31 16.39 0.64
N GLU A 15 15.25 15.64 0.34
CA GLU A 15 14.49 15.78 -0.90
C GLU A 15 13.84 17.18 -1.04
N VAL A 16 13.54 17.85 0.08
CA VAL A 16 12.90 19.18 0.10
C VAL A 16 13.93 20.32 0.14
N VAL A 17 14.97 20.23 0.97
CA VAL A 17 15.92 21.34 1.21
C VAL A 17 17.23 21.22 0.42
N GLY A 18 17.52 20.05 -0.16
CA GLY A 18 18.77 19.76 -0.87
C GLY A 18 19.91 19.29 0.04
N ASP A 19 21.01 18.87 -0.59
CA ASP A 19 22.17 18.31 0.11
C ASP A 19 23.06 19.39 0.76
N ASP A 20 22.98 20.63 0.28
CA ASP A 20 23.83 21.73 0.74
C ASP A 20 23.37 22.34 2.07
N VAL A 21 22.13 22.08 2.49
CA VAL A 21 21.57 22.64 3.74
C VAL A 21 21.86 21.71 4.91
N PRO A 22 22.56 22.14 5.98
CA PRO A 22 22.79 21.29 7.14
C PRO A 22 21.48 21.00 7.88
N ILE A 23 21.18 19.72 8.11
CA ILE A 23 20.00 19.28 8.89
C ILE A 23 20.49 18.86 10.27
N SER A 24 20.01 19.54 11.31
CA SER A 24 20.37 19.21 12.69
C SER A 24 19.57 18.01 13.20
N LYS A 25 20.14 17.26 14.14
CA LYS A 25 19.43 16.17 14.84
C LYS A 25 18.15 16.67 15.55
N GLU A 26 18.21 17.87 16.12
CA GLU A 26 17.07 18.49 16.78
C GLU A 26 15.93 18.77 15.81
N THR A 27 16.24 19.25 14.60
CA THR A 27 15.24 19.45 13.53
C THR A 27 14.54 18.14 13.16
N ILE A 28 15.28 17.04 13.05
CA ILE A 28 14.70 15.71 12.74
C ILE A 28 13.76 15.28 13.87
N ASP A 29 14.15 15.51 15.12
CA ASP A 29 13.34 15.15 16.28
C ASP A 29 12.07 16.00 16.36
N TRP A 30 12.16 17.31 16.13
CA TRP A 30 11.01 18.22 16.04
C TRP A 30 10.03 17.82 14.93
N VAL A 31 10.54 17.50 13.73
CA VAL A 31 9.68 17.06 12.62
C VAL A 31 8.96 15.75 12.96
N ASN A 32 9.61 14.85 13.69
CA ASN A 32 8.98 13.60 14.15
C ASN A 32 7.82 13.88 15.13
N GLU A 33 8.04 14.80 16.08
CA GLU A 33 6.99 15.23 17.01
C GLU A 33 5.82 15.89 16.27
N CYS A 34 6.11 16.78 15.32
CA CYS A 34 5.08 17.39 14.47
C CYS A 34 4.31 16.35 13.64
N ALA A 35 4.98 15.31 13.11
CA ALA A 35 4.31 14.24 12.37
C ALA A 35 3.36 13.43 13.28
N GLY A 36 3.77 13.17 14.53
CA GLY A 36 2.91 12.51 15.51
C GLY A 36 1.68 13.35 15.87
N GLU A 37 1.86 14.65 16.04
CA GLU A 37 0.76 15.58 16.32
C GLU A 37 -0.19 15.75 15.13
N LEU A 38 0.35 15.82 13.90
CA LEU A 38 -0.44 15.83 12.68
C LEU A 38 -1.36 14.60 12.58
N LEU A 39 -0.82 13.41 12.85
CA LEU A 39 -1.60 12.16 12.90
C LEU A 39 -2.71 12.21 13.96
N ARG A 40 -2.43 12.80 15.12
CA ARG A 40 -3.41 12.96 16.20
C ARG A 40 -4.55 13.90 15.78
N VAL A 41 -4.22 15.06 15.21
CA VAL A 41 -5.21 16.06 14.76
C VAL A 41 -6.10 15.47 13.67
N ILE A 42 -5.52 14.85 12.64
CA ILE A 42 -6.28 14.20 11.56
C ILE A 42 -7.14 13.06 12.13
N GLY A 43 -6.58 12.25 13.03
CA GLY A 43 -7.29 11.13 13.64
C GLY A 43 -8.50 11.57 14.46
N LEU A 44 -8.39 12.68 15.21
CA LEU A 44 -9.51 13.24 15.97
C LEU A 44 -10.61 13.76 15.04
N GLU A 45 -10.26 14.54 14.02
CA GLU A 45 -11.24 15.06 13.06
C GLU A 45 -11.93 13.93 12.29
N ALA A 46 -11.18 12.94 11.79
CA ALA A 46 -11.72 11.78 11.10
C ALA A 46 -12.63 10.94 12.02
N ASN A 47 -12.30 10.85 13.32
CA ASN A 47 -13.13 10.17 14.29
C ASN A 47 -14.46 10.90 14.50
N THR A 48 -14.44 12.22 14.66
CA THR A 48 -15.66 13.04 14.77
C THR A 48 -16.56 12.92 13.54
N ILE A 49 -15.98 12.90 12.33
CA ILE A 49 -16.75 12.69 11.09
C ILE A 49 -17.37 11.28 11.07
N ALA A 50 -16.60 10.25 11.41
CA ALA A 50 -17.07 8.86 11.43
C ALA A 50 -18.20 8.64 12.47
N GLU A 51 -18.09 9.28 13.63
CA GLU A 51 -19.08 9.27 14.69
C GLU A 51 -20.39 9.91 14.22
N ASN A 52 -20.30 11.12 13.64
CA ASN A 52 -21.46 11.86 13.15
C ASN A 52 -22.19 11.14 11.99
N ALA A 53 -21.45 10.40 11.16
CA ALA A 53 -22.01 9.63 10.05
C ALA A 53 -22.69 8.32 10.50
N SER A 54 -22.38 7.82 11.70
CA SER A 54 -22.87 6.53 12.20
C SER A 54 -24.04 6.70 13.17
N LYS A 55 -25.11 5.90 12.97
CA LYS A 55 -26.19 5.76 13.97
C LYS A 55 -25.90 4.70 15.04
N LYS A 56 -24.76 3.99 14.90
CA LYS A 56 -24.35 2.89 15.79
C LYS A 56 -23.24 3.36 16.70
N GLU A 57 -23.29 2.92 17.96
CA GLU A 57 -22.28 3.15 18.98
C GLU A 57 -20.89 2.64 18.58
N ASN A 58 -20.83 1.54 17.82
CA ASN A 58 -19.59 1.03 17.23
C ASN A 58 -19.47 1.47 15.76
N TYR A 59 -18.55 2.39 15.49
CA TYR A 59 -18.19 2.82 14.14
C TYR A 59 -16.72 2.54 13.83
N ARG A 60 -16.39 2.57 12.54
CA ARG A 60 -15.01 2.45 12.06
C ARG A 60 -14.68 3.66 11.21
N ILE A 61 -13.48 4.18 11.39
CA ILE A 61 -12.94 5.22 10.51
C ILE A 61 -12.69 4.56 9.15
N SER A 62 -13.43 4.98 8.13
CA SER A 62 -13.18 4.62 6.74
C SER A 62 -12.21 5.62 6.13
N GLN A 63 -11.74 5.28 4.93
CA GLN A 63 -10.92 6.17 4.15
C GLN A 63 -11.65 7.48 3.80
N GLU A 64 -12.96 7.44 3.51
CA GLU A 64 -13.70 8.66 3.17
C GLU A 64 -13.73 9.65 4.35
N HIS A 65 -13.80 9.13 5.59
CA HIS A 65 -13.72 9.99 6.78
C HIS A 65 -12.35 10.67 6.91
N ALA A 66 -11.26 9.97 6.57
CA ALA A 66 -9.92 10.56 6.57
C ALA A 66 -9.74 11.62 5.46
N MET A 67 -10.32 11.39 4.28
CA MET A 67 -10.29 12.37 3.18
C MET A 67 -11.09 13.64 3.54
N ALA A 68 -12.28 13.47 4.09
CA ALA A 68 -13.10 14.59 4.57
C ALA A 68 -12.41 15.36 5.70
N ALA A 69 -11.70 14.67 6.61
CA ALA A 69 -10.91 15.32 7.65
C ALA A 69 -9.81 16.21 7.08
N LEU A 70 -9.09 15.74 6.06
CA LEU A 70 -8.08 16.55 5.36
C LEU A 70 -8.71 17.78 4.71
N GLU A 71 -9.86 17.64 4.06
CA GLU A 71 -10.58 18.78 3.45
C GLU A 71 -11.03 19.80 4.51
N ASN A 72 -11.59 19.35 5.63
CA ASN A 72 -12.02 20.21 6.75
C ASN A 72 -10.85 20.97 7.39
N LEU A 73 -9.68 20.33 7.48
CA LEU A 73 -8.46 20.92 8.05
C LEU A 73 -7.73 21.86 7.07
N GLY A 74 -8.28 22.11 5.87
CA GLY A 74 -7.66 22.99 4.88
C GLY A 74 -6.51 22.35 4.10
N MET A 75 -6.47 21.02 4.05
CA MET A 75 -5.45 20.20 3.40
C MET A 75 -5.94 19.61 2.06
N GLN A 76 -6.74 20.37 1.29
CA GLN A 76 -7.40 19.88 0.07
C GLN A 76 -6.42 19.36 -0.99
N ARG A 77 -5.23 19.97 -1.09
CA ARG A 77 -4.18 19.50 -2.02
C ARG A 77 -3.76 18.06 -1.70
N TYR A 78 -3.55 17.74 -0.42
CA TYR A 78 -3.17 16.40 -0.01
C TYR A 78 -4.32 15.40 -0.22
N ALA A 79 -5.57 15.81 0.00
CA ALA A 79 -6.73 15.00 -0.33
C ALA A 79 -6.76 14.65 -1.84
N GLN A 80 -6.55 15.63 -2.72
CA GLN A 80 -6.52 15.39 -4.17
C GLN A 80 -5.40 14.42 -4.59
N GLU A 81 -4.17 14.66 -4.11
CA GLU A 81 -3.02 13.78 -4.42
C GLU A 81 -3.26 12.34 -3.96
N ILE A 82 -3.87 12.15 -2.77
CA ILE A 82 -4.21 10.82 -2.26
C ILE A 82 -5.29 10.15 -3.13
N GLN A 83 -6.30 10.89 -3.58
CA GLN A 83 -7.36 10.36 -4.43
C GLN A 83 -6.82 9.90 -5.80
N GLU A 84 -5.90 10.66 -6.40
CA GLU A 84 -5.25 10.29 -7.66
C GLU A 84 -4.43 8.99 -7.53
N LEU A 85 -3.66 8.86 -6.44
CA LEU A 85 -2.89 7.65 -6.15
C LEU A 85 -3.79 6.42 -5.92
N GLN A 86 -4.96 6.60 -5.31
CA GLN A 86 -5.90 5.49 -5.13
C GLN A 86 -6.53 5.05 -6.46
N GLY A 87 -6.86 6.01 -7.33
CA GLY A 87 -7.36 5.72 -8.67
C GLY A 87 -6.42 4.81 -9.43
N SER A 88 -5.11 5.07 -9.36
CA SER A 88 -4.09 4.25 -10.02
C SER A 88 -3.97 2.86 -9.39
N MET A 89 -3.92 2.76 -8.05
CA MET A 89 -3.82 1.48 -7.33
C MET A 89 -5.04 0.57 -7.52
N ALA A 90 -6.25 1.15 -7.53
CA ALA A 90 -7.48 0.39 -7.77
C ALA A 90 -7.48 -0.22 -9.18
N LEU A 91 -7.01 0.55 -10.17
CA LEU A 91 -6.87 0.10 -11.56
C LEU A 91 -5.86 -1.05 -11.68
N GLU A 92 -4.73 -0.99 -10.98
CA GLU A 92 -3.74 -2.07 -10.96
C GLU A 92 -4.28 -3.34 -10.28
N SER A 93 -4.98 -3.19 -9.15
CA SER A 93 -5.62 -4.30 -8.45
C SER A 93 -6.67 -5.00 -9.32
N GLN A 94 -7.47 -4.22 -10.06
CA GLN A 94 -8.43 -4.76 -11.02
C GLN A 94 -7.74 -5.52 -12.15
N LYS A 95 -6.70 -4.95 -12.77
CA LYS A 95 -5.90 -5.63 -13.81
C LYS A 95 -5.29 -6.93 -13.30
N MET A 96 -4.83 -6.97 -12.06
CA MET A 96 -4.30 -8.19 -11.45
C MET A 96 -5.39 -9.25 -11.26
N LYS A 97 -6.58 -8.86 -10.77
CA LYS A 97 -7.73 -9.77 -10.65
C LYS A 97 -8.16 -10.33 -12.01
N GLU A 98 -8.21 -9.50 -13.05
CA GLU A 98 -8.51 -9.92 -14.43
C GLU A 98 -7.46 -10.89 -14.98
N ARG A 99 -6.17 -10.66 -14.71
CA ARG A 99 -5.08 -11.61 -15.06
C ARG A 99 -5.22 -12.95 -14.34
N ILE A 100 -5.63 -12.94 -13.07
CA ILE A 100 -5.84 -14.18 -12.30
C ILE A 100 -7.09 -14.91 -12.80
N ALA A 101 -8.17 -14.19 -13.08
CA ALA A 101 -9.41 -14.75 -13.60
C ALA A 101 -9.21 -15.38 -14.98
N SER A 102 -8.50 -14.70 -15.89
CA SER A 102 -8.14 -15.24 -17.21
C SER A 102 -7.25 -16.49 -17.12
N ARG A 103 -6.23 -16.50 -16.24
CA ARG A 103 -5.45 -17.71 -15.96
C ARG A 103 -6.29 -18.87 -15.42
N LYS A 104 -7.22 -18.59 -14.49
CA LYS A 104 -8.15 -19.61 -13.96
C LYS A 104 -9.10 -20.13 -15.03
N ALA A 105 -9.57 -19.27 -15.93
CA ALA A 105 -10.43 -19.68 -17.05
C ALA A 105 -9.69 -20.60 -18.03
N ALA A 106 -8.43 -20.28 -18.36
CA ALA A 106 -7.57 -21.13 -19.18
C ALA A 106 -7.26 -22.48 -18.49
N ALA A 107 -7.00 -22.47 -17.17
CA ALA A 107 -6.79 -23.71 -16.42
C ALA A 107 -8.06 -24.58 -16.31
N LYS A 108 -9.26 -23.99 -16.44
CA LYS A 108 -10.54 -24.72 -16.38
C LYS A 108 -10.87 -25.45 -17.70
N THR A 109 -10.17 -25.13 -18.79
CA THR A 109 -10.36 -25.78 -20.10
C THR A 109 -9.48 -27.02 -20.28
N THR A 110 -8.48 -27.21 -19.43
CA THR A 110 -7.64 -28.42 -19.38
C THR A 110 -8.23 -29.41 -18.40
N SER A 111 -8.41 -30.67 -18.81
CA SER A 111 -8.89 -31.71 -17.89
C SER A 111 -7.82 -32.06 -16.85
N ARG A 112 -8.24 -32.62 -15.71
CA ARG A 112 -7.33 -33.08 -14.65
C ARG A 112 -6.29 -34.08 -15.18
N ASP A 113 -6.71 -34.98 -16.07
CA ASP A 113 -5.86 -36.06 -16.58
C ASP A 113 -4.78 -35.53 -17.54
N GLU A 114 -5.12 -34.53 -18.37
CA GLU A 114 -4.14 -33.85 -19.22
C GLU A 114 -3.09 -33.09 -18.40
N LEU A 115 -3.51 -32.40 -17.33
CA LEU A 115 -2.60 -31.71 -16.40
C LEU A 115 -1.65 -32.69 -15.68
N LEU A 116 -2.14 -33.88 -15.33
CA LEU A 116 -1.33 -34.95 -14.73
C LEU A 116 -0.30 -35.51 -15.72
N ALA A 117 -0.70 -35.71 -16.97
CA ALA A 117 0.21 -36.17 -18.02
C ALA A 117 1.33 -35.15 -18.28
N GLU A 118 0.99 -33.87 -18.35
CA GLU A 118 1.94 -32.77 -18.55
C GLU A 118 2.91 -32.63 -17.36
N GLN A 119 2.41 -32.66 -16.12
CA GLN A 119 3.25 -32.65 -14.92
C GLN A 119 4.24 -33.84 -14.91
N THR A 120 3.77 -35.03 -15.27
CA THR A 120 4.61 -36.24 -15.29
C THR A 120 5.68 -36.15 -16.38
N ALA A 121 5.35 -35.58 -17.55
CA ALA A 121 6.31 -35.33 -18.62
C ALA A 121 7.39 -34.31 -18.20
N LEU A 122 7.00 -33.23 -17.52
CA LEU A 122 7.92 -32.22 -16.98
C LEU A 122 8.85 -32.81 -15.92
N PHE A 123 8.35 -33.65 -15.00
CA PHE A 123 9.20 -34.34 -14.01
C PHE A 123 10.20 -35.30 -14.67
N LYS A 124 9.76 -36.05 -15.69
CA LYS A 124 10.68 -36.92 -16.46
C LYS A 124 11.76 -36.09 -17.16
N GLN A 125 11.39 -34.97 -17.79
CA GLN A 125 12.34 -34.09 -18.45
C GLN A 125 13.33 -33.46 -17.46
N ALA A 126 12.86 -33.00 -16.31
CA ALA A 126 13.70 -32.45 -15.25
C ALA A 126 14.66 -33.51 -14.68
N SER A 127 14.19 -34.74 -14.47
CA SER A 127 15.02 -35.85 -13.99
C SER A 127 16.09 -36.27 -15.02
N LEU A 128 15.73 -36.33 -16.31
CA LEU A 128 16.69 -36.57 -17.39
C LEU A 128 17.74 -35.46 -17.48
N LYS A 129 17.32 -34.20 -17.30
CA LYS A 129 18.23 -33.05 -17.29
C LYS A 129 19.18 -33.10 -16.10
N ALA A 130 18.68 -33.35 -14.89
CA ALA A 130 19.48 -33.48 -13.67
C ALA A 130 20.52 -34.61 -13.79
N SER A 131 20.11 -35.78 -14.30
CA SER A 131 21.01 -36.90 -14.57
C SER A 131 22.07 -36.57 -15.62
N ARG A 132 21.72 -35.76 -16.64
CA ARG A 132 22.68 -35.28 -17.65
C ARG A 132 23.64 -34.22 -17.12
N GLU A 133 23.22 -33.45 -16.12
CA GLU A 133 24.00 -32.38 -15.48
C GLU A 133 24.76 -32.85 -14.22
N GLY A 134 24.66 -34.14 -13.86
CA GLY A 134 25.46 -34.76 -12.80
C GLY A 134 24.99 -34.48 -11.37
N TRP A 135 23.70 -34.17 -11.19
CA TRP A 135 23.05 -34.05 -9.88
C TRP A 135 22.44 -35.37 -9.42
#